data_AF-E4U2V6-F1
#
_entry.id   AF-E4U2V6-F1
#
_cell.length_a   1.000
_cell.length_b   1.000
_cell.length_c   1.000
_cell.angle_alpha   90.00
_cell.angle_beta   90.00
_cell.angle_gamma   90.00
#
_symmetry.space_group_name_H-M   'P 1'
#
loop_
_entity.id
_entity.type
_entity.pdbx_description
1 polymer ?
#
loop_
_entity_poly.entity_id
_entity_poly.type
_entity_poly.pdbx_seq_one_letter_code
_entity_poly.pdbx_strand_id
1 'polypeptide(L)'
;MTKIATTLPSLLSDIGAFYKPREWHFLSVNGIDLGEGKIELQWIFSKYGVKDEIVIYFALSDYETPVPSIASLIPSSFMGEREIVDMFGLSVEGTEKGLYLDEDSLPHPLRGES
;
A
#
# COMPACT_ATOMS: atom_id res chain seq x y z
N MET A 1 -7.74 -15.64 6.01
CA MET A 1 -7.36 -14.23 5.77
C MET A 1 -7.83 -13.39 6.95
N THR A 2 -6.95 -12.57 7.51
CA THR A 2 -7.24 -11.67 8.64
C THR A 2 -6.97 -10.24 8.20
N LYS A 3 -7.96 -9.34 8.31
CA LYS A 3 -7.76 -7.89 8.14
C LYS A 3 -7.57 -7.22 9.51
N ILE A 4 -6.54 -6.40 9.63
CA ILE A 4 -6.18 -5.65 10.83
C ILE A 4 -6.22 -4.17 10.49
N ALA A 5 -7.04 -3.40 11.20
CA ALA A 5 -7.11 -1.96 11.01
C ALA A 5 -5.83 -1.29 11.56
N THR A 6 -5.32 -0.33 10.80
CA THR A 6 -4.22 0.56 11.17
C THR A 6 -4.57 1.99 10.75
N THR A 7 -3.72 2.95 11.09
CA THR A 7 -3.77 4.32 10.58
C THR A 7 -2.47 4.64 9.85
N LEU A 8 -2.45 5.66 8.99
CA LEU A 8 -1.19 6.12 8.37
C LEU A 8 -0.14 6.52 9.44
N PRO A 9 -0.49 7.27 10.51
CA PRO A 9 0.47 7.61 11.56
C PRO A 9 1.03 6.41 12.33
N SER A 10 0.25 5.35 12.53
CA SER A 10 0.69 4.14 13.26
C SER A 10 1.27 3.05 12.36
N LEU A 11 1.22 3.23 11.03
CA LEU A 11 1.53 2.18 10.06
C LEU A 11 2.91 1.55 10.29
N LEU A 12 3.94 2.39 10.42
CA LEU A 12 5.32 1.94 10.59
C LEU A 12 5.51 1.19 11.90
N SER A 13 4.89 1.64 13.00
CA SER A 13 4.97 0.93 14.28
C SER A 13 4.21 -0.40 14.23
N ASP A 14 3.04 -0.42 13.60
CA ASP A 14 2.17 -1.60 13.55
C ASP A 14 2.78 -2.69 12.67
N ILE A 15 3.30 -2.33 11.49
CA ILE A 15 4.02 -3.24 10.61
C ILE A 15 5.37 -3.64 11.23
N GLY A 16 6.10 -2.72 11.86
CA GLY A 16 7.37 -3.03 12.51
C GLY A 16 7.25 -4.01 13.68
N ALA A 17 6.14 -3.97 14.42
CA ALA A 17 5.85 -4.92 15.49
C ALA A 17 5.44 -6.31 14.97
N PHE A 18 4.84 -6.37 13.78
CA PHE A 18 4.33 -7.59 13.16
C PHE A 18 5.36 -8.30 12.27
N TYR A 19 6.03 -7.54 11.41
CA TYR A 19 6.77 -8.08 10.28
C TYR A 19 8.11 -8.66 10.70
N LYS A 20 8.21 -9.98 10.53
CA LYS A 20 9.46 -10.73 10.72
C LYS A 20 9.85 -11.34 9.37
N PRO A 21 10.95 -10.90 8.73
CA PRO A 21 11.29 -11.28 7.34
C PRO A 21 11.44 -12.79 7.07
N ARG A 22 11.66 -13.59 8.11
CA ARG A 22 11.79 -15.06 8.01
C ARG A 22 10.48 -15.81 8.27
N GLU A 23 9.46 -15.14 8.81
CA GLU A 23 8.15 -15.73 9.08
C GLU A 23 7.11 -15.27 8.06
N TRP A 24 7.19 -14.01 7.63
CA TRP A 24 6.22 -13.38 6.75
C TRP A 24 6.85 -12.92 5.44
N HIS A 25 6.16 -13.19 4.34
CA HIS A 25 6.45 -12.69 3.00
C HIS A 25 5.52 -11.51 2.71
N PHE A 26 6.10 -10.34 2.43
CA PHE A 26 5.36 -9.21 1.90
C PHE A 26 4.93 -9.48 0.46
N LEU A 27 3.63 -9.38 0.17
CA LEU A 27 3.07 -9.66 -1.15
C LEU A 27 2.92 -8.38 -1.97
N SER A 28 2.18 -7.41 -1.46
CA SER A 28 1.98 -6.13 -2.15
C SER A 28 1.43 -5.05 -1.21
N VAL A 29 1.53 -3.81 -1.67
CA VAL A 29 0.61 -2.74 -1.27
C VAL A 29 -0.49 -2.69 -2.33
N ASN A 30 -1.73 -2.49 -1.91
CA ASN A 30 -2.87 -2.35 -2.81
C ASN A 30 -3.71 -1.13 -2.42
N GLY A 31 -4.37 -0.53 -3.40
CA GLY A 31 -5.35 0.54 -3.21
C GLY A 31 -6.73 0.10 -3.68
N ILE A 32 -7.77 0.43 -2.91
CA ILE A 32 -9.16 0.21 -3.29
C ILE A 32 -9.87 1.56 -3.20
N ASP A 33 -10.26 2.12 -4.34
CA ASP A 33 -11.13 3.28 -4.35
C ASP A 33 -12.50 2.93 -3.74
N LEU A 34 -12.93 3.73 -2.77
CA LEU A 34 -14.20 3.59 -2.07
C LEU A 34 -15.24 4.59 -2.57
N GLY A 35 -14.89 5.45 -3.53
CA GLY A 35 -15.68 6.59 -3.97
C GLY A 35 -15.61 7.76 -2.98
N GLU A 36 -16.23 8.88 -3.36
CA GLU A 36 -16.31 10.10 -2.54
C GLU A 36 -14.94 10.62 -2.07
N GLY A 37 -13.90 10.42 -2.90
CA GLY A 37 -12.52 10.84 -2.59
C GLY A 37 -11.83 10.02 -1.51
N LYS A 38 -12.31 8.79 -1.22
CA LYS A 38 -11.76 7.91 -0.19
C LYS A 38 -11.12 6.67 -0.79
N ILE A 39 -10.08 6.20 -0.13
CA ILE A 39 -9.33 5.00 -0.52
C ILE A 39 -9.06 4.11 0.70
N GLU A 40 -9.12 2.80 0.50
CA GLU A 40 -8.55 1.81 1.41
C GLU A 40 -7.17 1.38 0.90
N LEU A 41 -6.14 1.57 1.72
CA LEU A 41 -4.80 1.07 1.46
C LEU A 41 -4.59 -0.24 2.22
N GLN A 42 -3.98 -1.22 1.56
CA GLN A 42 -3.78 -2.56 2.09
C GLN A 42 -2.32 -2.98 1.96
N TRP A 43 -1.72 -3.43 3.06
CA TRP A 43 -0.40 -4.08 3.08
C TRP A 43 -0.60 -5.56 3.35
N ILE A 44 -0.27 -6.40 2.36
CA ILE A 44 -0.68 -7.81 2.31
C ILE A 44 0.54 -8.70 2.58
N PHE A 45 0.36 -9.66 3.48
CA PHE A 45 1.41 -10.57 3.91
C PHE A 45 0.92 -12.02 3.86
N SER A 46 1.79 -12.93 3.42
CA SER A 46 1.58 -14.38 3.54
C SER A 46 2.62 -15.02 4.46
N LYS A 47 2.23 -16.01 5.24
CA LYS A 47 3.18 -16.73 6.10
C LYS A 47 3.97 -17.78 5.33
N TYR A 48 5.28 -17.83 5.53
CA TYR A 48 6.10 -18.88 4.94
C TYR A 48 5.76 -20.25 5.51
N GLY A 49 5.74 -21.28 4.64
CA GLY A 49 5.56 -22.67 5.03
C GLY A 49 4.12 -23.05 5.45
N VAL A 50 3.17 -22.12 5.40
CA VAL A 50 1.76 -22.36 5.71
C VAL A 50 0.92 -22.01 4.49
N LYS A 51 -0.04 -22.87 4.13
CA LYS A 51 -1.01 -22.57 3.07
C LYS A 51 -2.11 -21.67 3.62
N ASP A 52 -2.53 -20.67 2.84
CA ASP A 52 -3.72 -19.85 3.06
C ASP A 52 -3.72 -18.93 4.31
N GLU A 53 -2.57 -18.72 4.96
CA GLU A 53 -2.43 -17.73 6.05
C GLU A 53 -2.01 -16.36 5.50
N ILE A 54 -3.01 -15.51 5.27
CA ILE A 54 -2.85 -14.12 4.82
C ILE A 54 -3.25 -13.13 5.91
N VAL A 55 -2.40 -12.14 6.17
CA VAL A 55 -2.68 -10.97 7.03
C VAL A 55 -2.66 -9.73 6.15
N ILE A 56 -3.66 -8.87 6.32
CA ILE A 56 -3.76 -7.58 5.64
C ILE A 56 -3.84 -6.49 6.70
N TYR A 57 -2.87 -5.60 6.74
CA TYR A 57 -3.04 -4.32 7.43
C TYR A 57 -3.76 -3.37 6.49
N PHE A 58 -4.78 -2.66 6.97
CA PHE A 58 -5.49 -1.70 6.14
C PHE A 58 -5.70 -0.35 6.85
N ALA A 59 -5.60 0.74 6.07
CA ALA A 59 -5.89 2.09 6.50
C ALA A 59 -6.90 2.73 5.55
N LEU A 60 -7.83 3.50 6.10
CA LEU A 60 -8.69 4.38 5.33
C LEU A 60 -8.03 5.76 5.23
N SER A 61 -8.07 6.36 4.05
CA SER A 61 -7.51 7.68 3.79
C SER A 61 -8.29 8.42 2.70
N ASP A 62 -7.89 9.67 2.46
CA ASP A 62 -8.17 10.39 1.22
C ASP A 62 -6.96 10.29 0.28
N TYR A 63 -7.04 10.90 -0.89
CA TYR A 63 -5.95 10.87 -1.86
C TYR A 63 -4.80 11.85 -1.55
N GLU A 64 -5.06 12.80 -0.66
CA GLU A 64 -4.24 13.99 -0.44
C GLU A 64 -3.33 13.84 0.78
N THR A 65 -3.73 12.99 1.72
CA THR A 65 -2.97 12.66 2.92
C THR A 65 -1.71 11.87 2.53
N PRO A 66 -0.52 12.35 2.91
CA PRO A 66 0.71 11.63 2.64
C PRO A 66 0.74 10.25 3.31
N VAL A 67 1.10 9.24 2.53
CA VAL A 67 1.26 7.86 2.97
C VAL A 67 2.73 7.64 3.36
N PRO A 68 3.02 7.16 4.59
CA PRO A 68 4.39 6.82 4.95
C PRO A 68 4.88 5.60 4.18
N SER A 69 6.12 5.65 3.72
CA SER A 69 6.77 4.52 3.05
C SER A 69 7.20 3.47 4.08
N ILE A 70 6.92 2.20 3.79
CA ILE A 70 7.39 1.06 4.57
C ILE A 70 8.68 0.46 4.01
N ALA A 71 9.27 1.07 2.97
CA ALA A 71 10.51 0.59 2.34
C ALA A 71 11.69 0.49 3.31
N SER A 72 11.68 1.30 4.38
CA SER A 72 12.68 1.22 5.47
C SER A 72 12.61 -0.10 6.27
N LEU A 73 11.43 -0.71 6.36
CA LEU A 73 11.19 -2.01 7.01
C LEU A 73 11.25 -3.16 5.99
N ILE A 74 10.74 -2.92 4.79
CA ILE A 74 10.53 -3.92 3.75
C ILE A 74 11.00 -3.35 2.41
N PRO A 75 12.29 -3.48 2.04
CA PRO A 75 12.83 -2.82 0.86
C PRO A 75 12.08 -3.12 -0.45
N SER A 76 11.49 -4.31 -0.60
CA SER A 76 10.74 -4.69 -1.80
C SER A 76 9.38 -3.99 -1.95
N SER A 77 8.88 -3.33 -0.90
CA SER A 77 7.60 -2.60 -0.95
C SER A 77 7.62 -1.40 -1.90
N PHE A 78 8.79 -0.86 -2.22
CA PHE A 78 8.94 0.32 -3.08
C PHE A 78 8.24 0.16 -4.45
N MET A 79 8.17 -1.06 -4.99
CA MET A 79 7.49 -1.30 -6.26
C MET A 79 5.98 -1.08 -6.15
N GLY A 80 5.35 -1.62 -5.10
CA GLY A 80 3.93 -1.41 -4.84
C GLY A 80 3.61 0.03 -4.44
N GLU A 81 4.53 0.70 -3.73
CA GLU A 81 4.40 2.12 -3.41
C GLU A 81 4.41 2.99 -4.68
N ARG A 82 5.32 2.71 -5.63
CA ARG A 82 5.34 3.40 -6.93
C ARG A 82 4.09 3.09 -7.77
N GLU A 83 3.56 1.87 -7.71
CA GLU A 83 2.31 1.51 -8.36
C GLU A 83 1.15 2.40 -7.87
N ILE A 84 0.95 2.50 -6.55
CA ILE A 84 -0.18 3.29 -6.01
C ILE A 84 0.00 4.80 -6.23
N VAL A 85 1.24 5.28 -6.30
CA VAL A 85 1.57 6.67 -6.66
C VAL A 85 1.13 6.98 -8.10
N ASP A 86 1.39 6.08 -9.05
CA ASP A 86 0.99 6.28 -10.44
C ASP A 86 -0.52 6.04 -10.64
N MET A 87 -0.99 4.88 -10.20
CA MET A 87 -2.34 4.39 -10.49
C MET A 87 -3.43 5.14 -9.75
N PHE A 88 -3.14 5.58 -8.52
CA PHE A 88 -4.10 6.30 -7.67
C PHE A 88 -3.68 7.75 -7.40
N GLY A 89 -2.50 8.20 -7.83
CA GLY A 89 -2.08 9.59 -7.62
C GLY A 89 -1.73 9.95 -6.19
N LEU A 90 -1.49 8.96 -5.33
CA LEU A 90 -1.14 9.18 -3.93
C LEU A 90 0.24 9.84 -3.80
N SER A 91 0.46 10.50 -2.67
CA SER A 91 1.80 10.92 -2.24
C SER A 91 2.34 9.91 -1.25
N VAL A 92 3.41 9.19 -1.61
CA VAL A 92 4.14 8.31 -0.70
C VAL A 92 5.51 8.91 -0.40
N GLU A 93 5.89 8.95 0.88
CA GLU A 93 7.15 9.55 1.33
C GLU A 93 8.36 8.96 0.57
N GLY A 94 9.17 9.83 -0.05
CA GLY A 94 10.38 9.42 -0.77
C GLY A 94 10.15 8.62 -2.05
N THR A 95 8.92 8.58 -2.59
CA THR A 95 8.57 7.78 -3.77
C THR A 95 8.22 8.66 -4.97
N GLU A 96 8.85 8.38 -6.11
CA GLU A 96 8.64 9.10 -7.37
C GLU A 96 7.61 8.41 -8.29
N LYS A 97 6.91 9.23 -9.08
CA LYS A 97 6.01 8.81 -10.17
C LYS A 97 6.76 8.19 -11.34
N GLY A 98 6.04 7.66 -12.33
CA GLY A 98 6.58 7.23 -13.61
C GLY A 98 7.13 5.80 -13.60
N LEU A 99 6.50 4.90 -12.85
CA LEU A 99 6.71 3.46 -12.99
C LEU A 99 5.93 2.88 -14.17
N TYR A 100 4.68 3.32 -14.35
CA TYR A 100 3.74 2.80 -15.35
C TYR A 100 3.22 3.88 -16.31
N LEU A 101 2.97 5.10 -15.80
CA LEU A 101 2.38 6.17 -16.59
C LEU A 101 3.47 7.08 -17.14
N ASP A 102 3.39 7.37 -18.44
CA ASP A 102 4.17 8.40 -19.11
C ASP A 102 3.40 9.74 -19.13
N GLU A 103 3.99 10.78 -19.72
CA GLU A 103 3.42 12.14 -19.74
C GLU A 103 2.08 12.23 -20.48
N ASP A 104 1.84 11.33 -21.45
CA ASP A 104 0.63 11.31 -22.28
C ASP A 104 -0.48 10.41 -21.70
N SER A 105 -0.19 9.71 -20.60
CA SER A 105 -1.12 8.79 -19.97
C SER A 105 -2.26 9.51 -19.23
N LEU A 106 -3.43 8.86 -19.14
CA LEU A 106 -4.51 9.31 -18.27
C LEU A 106 -4.03 9.30 -16.81
N PRO A 107 -4.14 10.42 -16.08
CA PRO A 107 -3.75 10.44 -14.67
C PRO A 107 -4.69 9.58 -13.83
N HIS A 108 -4.10 8.80 -12.92
CA HIS A 108 -4.78 8.08 -11.84
C HIS A 108 -5.88 7.13 -12.33
N PRO A 109 -5.58 6.24 -13.29
CA PRO A 109 -6.57 5.45 -14.02
C PRO A 109 -7.37 4.45 -13.16
N LEU A 110 -6.95 4.21 -11.91
CA LEU A 110 -7.65 3.29 -11.00
C LEU A 110 -8.57 4.01 -10.00
N ARG A 111 -8.68 5.35 -10.06
CA ARG A 111 -9.77 6.05 -9.38
C ARG A 111 -11.06 5.81 -10.17
N GLY A 112 -12.07 5.24 -9.52
CA GLY A 112 -13.40 4.97 -10.06
C GLY A 112 -14.26 6.22 -10.18
N GLU A 113 -13.67 7.36 -10.57
CA GLU A 113 -14.42 8.58 -10.82
C GLU A 113 -15.36 8.38 -12.02
N SER A 114 -16.65 8.27 -11.70
CA SER A 114 -17.78 8.51 -12.59
C SER A 114 -18.56 9.72 -12.09
#